data_AF-A0A7J5XQN2-F1
#
_entry.id   AF-A0A7J5XQN2-F1
#
_cell.length_a   1.000
_cell.length_b   1.000
_cell.length_c   1.000
_cell.angle_alpha   90.00
_cell.angle_beta   90.00
_cell.angle_gamma   90.00
#
_symmetry.space_group_name_H-M   'P 1'
#
loop_
_entity.id
_entity.type
_entity.pdbx_description
1 polymer ?
#
loop_
_entity_poly.entity_id
_entity_poly.type
_entity_poly.pdbx_seq_one_letter_code
_entity_poly.pdbx_strand_id
1 'polypeptide(L)'
;MSSSIQKFISEEKLPHLLFYGPPGTGKTSTILACAKQLYKDKEFTSMVLELNASDDRGIDVVRGPVLSFASTRTIFKKGFKLVILDEADAMTQDAQNALRRVIEKYTENTRFCLICNYLSKIIPALQSRCTRFRFGPLSPDQMIPRLEYVVQQESIDINPGGMKAIVTLSSGDMRRSLNILQSTSMAYGKVTEDTVYTCTGHPLRSDIANILDWSLNKDFTSAHRLASGTNEKIQLSSMVAAFQGVRDIVVSEAS
;
A
#
# COMPACT_ATOMS: atom_id res chain seq x y z
N MET A 1 14.14 6.05 1.66
CA MET A 1 14.36 5.28 0.40
C MET A 1 15.53 4.36 0.61
N SER A 2 15.47 3.11 0.13
CA SER A 2 16.62 2.20 0.22
C SER A 2 17.84 2.82 -0.50
N SER A 3 18.99 2.84 0.17
CA SER A 3 20.24 3.43 -0.34
C SER A 3 20.64 2.90 -1.72
N SER A 4 20.21 1.68 -2.06
CA SER A 4 20.47 1.05 -3.36
C SER A 4 19.77 1.75 -4.53
N ILE A 5 18.53 2.20 -4.38
CA ILE A 5 17.79 2.86 -5.49
C ILE A 5 18.41 4.22 -5.79
N GLN A 6 18.74 4.99 -4.75
CA GLN A 6 19.43 6.28 -4.91
C GLN A 6 20.78 6.11 -5.59
N LYS A 7 21.54 5.06 -5.24
CA LYS A 7 22.81 4.75 -5.89
C LYS A 7 22.64 4.44 -7.39
N PHE A 8 21.66 3.61 -7.75
CA PHE A 8 21.38 3.31 -9.16
C PHE A 8 20.97 4.55 -9.97
N ILE A 9 20.24 5.48 -9.35
CA ILE A 9 19.86 6.75 -9.95
C ILE A 9 21.09 7.64 -10.14
N SER A 10 21.94 7.80 -9.11
CA SER A 10 23.14 8.62 -9.20
C SER A 10 24.17 8.11 -10.21
N GLU A 11 24.19 6.81 -10.45
CA GLU A 11 25.11 6.17 -11.40
C GLU A 11 24.52 6.07 -12.83
N GLU A 12 23.30 6.58 -13.08
CA GLU A 12 22.55 6.44 -14.34
C GLU A 12 22.40 4.97 -14.82
N LYS A 13 22.46 4.01 -13.90
CA LYS A 13 22.44 2.56 -14.16
C LYS A 13 21.23 1.90 -13.52
N LEU A 14 20.03 2.44 -13.80
CA LEU A 14 18.81 1.84 -13.31
C LEU A 14 18.56 0.50 -14.03
N PRO A 15 18.41 -0.65 -13.34
CA PRO A 15 17.96 -1.88 -13.98
C PRO A 15 16.44 -1.84 -14.22
N HIS A 16 15.86 -2.88 -14.83
CA HIS A 16 14.42 -3.09 -14.72
C HIS A 16 14.09 -3.39 -13.25
N LEU A 17 12.99 -2.83 -12.74
CA LEU A 17 12.60 -2.89 -11.34
C LEU A 17 11.30 -3.68 -11.19
N LEU A 18 11.20 -4.45 -10.11
CA LEU A 18 9.96 -5.10 -9.69
C LEU A 18 9.71 -4.77 -8.22
N PHE A 19 8.76 -3.88 -7.96
CA PHE A 19 8.36 -3.45 -6.63
C PHE A 19 7.15 -4.26 -6.18
N TYR A 20 7.27 -4.94 -5.04
CA TYR A 20 6.19 -5.79 -4.53
C TYR A 20 6.02 -5.66 -3.02
N GLY A 21 4.79 -5.79 -2.53
CA GLY A 21 4.48 -5.63 -1.11
C GLY A 21 3.02 -5.24 -0.85
N PRO A 22 2.58 -5.14 0.41
CA PRO A 22 1.21 -4.75 0.73
C PRO A 22 0.88 -3.32 0.26
N PRO A 23 -0.42 -2.96 0.17
CA PRO A 23 -0.85 -1.63 -0.20
C PRO A 23 -0.33 -0.56 0.78
N GLY A 24 -0.27 0.70 0.32
CA GLY A 24 0.08 1.83 1.17
C GLY A 24 1.52 1.88 1.69
N THR A 25 2.41 1.02 1.19
CA THR A 25 3.83 0.97 1.58
C THR A 25 4.75 1.89 0.75
N GLY A 26 4.18 2.68 -0.17
CA GLY A 26 4.93 3.68 -0.94
C GLY A 26 5.60 3.17 -2.22
N LYS A 27 5.18 2.04 -2.80
CA LYS A 27 5.71 1.48 -4.05
C LYS A 27 5.65 2.49 -5.21
N THR A 28 4.43 2.92 -5.57
CA THR A 28 4.16 3.89 -6.65
C THR A 28 4.81 5.23 -6.35
N SER A 29 4.65 5.74 -5.12
CA SER A 29 5.27 7.00 -4.70
C SER A 29 6.80 6.99 -4.83
N THR A 30 7.45 5.86 -4.53
CA THR A 30 8.90 5.73 -4.64
C THR A 30 9.37 5.86 -6.08
N ILE A 31 8.79 5.09 -7.03
CA ILE A 31 9.24 5.17 -8.42
C ILE A 31 8.92 6.53 -9.06
N LEU A 32 7.77 7.13 -8.73
CA LEU A 32 7.43 8.47 -9.23
C LEU A 32 8.39 9.54 -8.71
N ALA A 33 8.79 9.47 -7.43
CA ALA A 33 9.81 10.35 -6.88
C ALA A 33 11.18 10.13 -7.56
N CYS A 34 11.55 8.87 -7.83
CA CYS A 34 12.75 8.53 -8.58
C CYS A 34 12.71 9.08 -10.01
N ALA A 35 11.58 8.95 -10.69
CA ALA A 35 11.38 9.48 -12.04
C ALA A 35 11.50 11.00 -12.08
N LYS A 36 10.92 11.71 -11.10
CA LYS A 36 11.07 13.17 -10.97
C LYS A 36 12.50 13.61 -10.66
N GLN A 37 13.31 12.75 -10.04
CA GLN A 37 14.73 13.01 -9.82
C GLN A 37 15.57 12.76 -11.10
N LEU A 38 15.20 11.75 -11.89
CA LEU A 38 15.88 11.38 -13.15
C LEU A 38 15.58 12.35 -14.30
N TYR A 39 14.34 12.83 -14.38
CA TYR A 39 13.87 13.63 -15.51
C TYR A 39 13.41 15.01 -15.03
N LYS A 40 13.82 16.06 -15.75
CA LYS A 40 13.31 17.42 -15.52
C LYS A 40 11.82 17.50 -15.88
N ASP A 41 11.07 18.38 -15.23
CA ASP A 41 9.61 18.50 -15.40
C ASP A 41 9.16 18.62 -16.86
N LYS A 42 9.91 19.39 -17.67
CA LYS A 42 9.62 19.59 -19.11
C LYS A 42 9.73 18.32 -19.95
N GLU A 43 10.46 17.32 -19.46
CA GLU A 43 10.81 16.10 -20.20
C GLU A 43 10.04 14.89 -19.68
N PHE A 44 9.47 15.01 -18.47
CA PHE A 44 8.82 13.92 -17.76
C PHE A 44 7.79 13.19 -18.63
N THR A 45 6.85 13.91 -19.25
CA THR A 45 5.80 13.32 -20.10
C THR A 45 6.34 12.61 -21.35
N SER A 46 7.51 13.00 -21.85
CA SER A 46 8.13 12.37 -23.03
C SER A 46 9.03 11.19 -22.68
N MET A 47 9.50 11.13 -21.42
CA MET A 47 10.48 10.16 -20.94
C MET A 47 9.88 9.13 -19.99
N VAL A 48 8.72 9.39 -19.40
CA VAL A 48 8.01 8.52 -18.47
C VAL A 48 6.63 8.18 -19.01
N LEU A 49 6.32 6.89 -19.11
CA LEU A 49 4.98 6.39 -19.38
C LEU A 49 4.49 5.66 -18.13
N GLU A 50 3.47 6.20 -17.48
CA GLU A 50 2.76 5.55 -16.37
C GLU A 50 1.46 4.94 -16.89
N LEU A 51 1.25 3.66 -16.61
CA LEU A 51 0.02 2.94 -16.94
C LEU A 51 -0.43 2.14 -15.73
N ASN A 52 -1.72 2.21 -15.41
CA ASN A 52 -2.34 1.33 -14.45
C ASN A 52 -2.87 0.09 -15.17
N ALA A 53 -2.31 -1.08 -14.87
CA ALA A 53 -2.64 -2.31 -15.58
C ALA A 53 -4.04 -2.87 -15.21
N SER A 54 -4.69 -2.36 -14.16
CA SER A 54 -6.05 -2.77 -13.78
C SER A 54 -7.13 -2.22 -14.70
N ASP A 55 -6.93 -1.01 -15.21
CA ASP A 55 -7.90 -0.32 -16.08
C ASP A 55 -7.84 -0.87 -17.50
N ASP A 56 -6.71 -1.48 -17.83
CA ASP A 56 -6.26 -1.80 -19.18
C ASP A 56 -5.58 -3.18 -19.20
N ARG A 57 -6.30 -4.20 -18.70
CA ARG A 57 -5.80 -5.59 -18.47
C ARG A 57 -5.43 -6.35 -19.75
N GLY A 58 -5.71 -5.77 -20.91
CA GLY A 58 -5.56 -6.40 -22.21
C GLY A 58 -4.10 -6.51 -22.65
N ILE A 59 -3.80 -7.57 -23.41
CA ILE A 59 -2.54 -7.68 -24.15
C ILE A 59 -2.29 -6.48 -25.08
N ASP A 60 -3.37 -5.80 -25.48
CA ASP A 60 -3.35 -4.65 -26.37
C ASP A 60 -2.63 -3.44 -25.75
N VAL A 61 -2.64 -3.29 -24.43
CA VAL A 61 -1.92 -2.20 -23.76
C VAL A 61 -0.41 -2.42 -23.85
N VAL A 62 0.01 -3.67 -23.76
CA VAL A 62 1.42 -4.02 -23.98
C VAL A 62 1.80 -3.85 -25.46
N ARG A 63 0.93 -4.27 -26.39
CA ARG A 63 1.20 -4.23 -27.83
C ARG A 63 1.02 -2.85 -28.46
N GLY A 64 0.26 -1.96 -27.85
CA GLY A 64 -0.03 -0.61 -28.31
C GLY A 64 0.85 0.42 -27.60
N PRO A 65 0.37 1.07 -26.53
CA PRO A 65 1.05 2.19 -25.91
C PRO A 65 2.45 1.85 -25.40
N VAL A 66 2.64 0.70 -24.73
CA VAL A 66 3.96 0.31 -24.20
C VAL A 66 4.96 0.08 -25.33
N LEU A 67 4.58 -0.69 -26.36
CA LEU A 67 5.45 -0.98 -27.50
C LEU A 67 5.78 0.29 -28.30
N SER A 68 4.78 1.14 -28.56
CA SER A 68 4.97 2.41 -29.27
C SER A 68 5.95 3.33 -28.53
N PHE A 69 5.77 3.47 -27.22
CA PHE A 69 6.63 4.30 -26.39
C PHE A 69 8.07 3.77 -26.32
N ALA A 70 8.24 2.46 -26.13
CA ALA A 70 9.55 1.82 -26.04
C ALA A 70 10.32 1.79 -27.37
N SER A 71 9.61 1.73 -28.51
CA SER A 71 10.21 1.69 -29.85
C SER A 71 10.60 3.07 -30.39
N THR A 72 9.98 4.14 -29.90
CA THR A 72 10.30 5.50 -30.35
C THR A 72 11.68 5.93 -29.85
N ARG A 73 12.60 6.24 -30.76
CA ARG A 73 13.96 6.71 -30.41
C ARG A 73 13.88 8.09 -29.74
N THR A 74 14.70 8.30 -28.72
CA THR A 74 14.90 9.63 -28.14
C THR A 74 15.70 10.48 -29.14
N ILE A 75 15.04 11.46 -29.76
CA ILE A 75 15.62 12.23 -30.87
C ILE A 75 16.77 13.13 -30.40
N PHE A 76 16.82 13.51 -29.10
CA PHE A 76 17.72 14.59 -28.66
C PHE A 76 18.46 14.43 -27.31
N LYS A 77 18.40 13.31 -26.57
CA LYS A 77 19.12 13.23 -25.27
C LYS A 77 19.68 11.87 -24.88
N LYS A 78 20.84 11.93 -24.23
CA LYS A 78 21.53 10.87 -23.48
C LYS A 78 20.60 10.40 -22.34
N GLY A 79 20.25 9.12 -22.29
CA GLY A 79 19.41 8.54 -21.24
C GLY A 79 18.46 7.45 -21.76
N PHE A 80 17.78 6.78 -20.83
CA PHE A 80 16.75 5.77 -21.12
C PHE A 80 15.35 6.33 -20.81
N LYS A 81 14.32 5.82 -21.50
CA LYS A 81 12.92 6.05 -21.11
C LYS A 81 12.53 5.16 -19.93
N LEU A 82 11.50 5.54 -19.18
CA LEU A 82 10.96 4.77 -18.07
C LEU A 82 9.49 4.43 -18.31
N VAL A 83 9.15 3.15 -18.27
CA VAL A 83 7.76 2.66 -18.27
C VAL A 83 7.44 2.17 -16.87
N ILE A 84 6.39 2.70 -16.27
CA ILE A 84 5.86 2.30 -14.97
C ILE A 84 4.53 1.60 -15.20
N LEU A 85 4.44 0.35 -14.77
CA LEU A 85 3.22 -0.46 -14.84
C LEU A 85 2.77 -0.75 -13.41
N ASP A 86 1.75 -0.02 -12.96
CA ASP A 86 1.11 -0.27 -11.66
C ASP A 86 0.12 -1.43 -11.76
N GLU A 87 -0.10 -2.13 -10.65
CA GLU A 87 -0.97 -3.31 -10.56
C GLU A 87 -0.66 -4.39 -11.61
N ALA A 88 0.62 -4.64 -11.89
CA ALA A 88 1.07 -5.62 -12.87
C ALA A 88 0.60 -7.06 -12.55
N ASP A 89 0.22 -7.34 -11.30
CA ASP A 89 -0.41 -8.60 -10.87
C ASP A 89 -1.88 -8.75 -11.30
N ALA A 90 -2.50 -7.71 -11.86
CA ALA A 90 -3.79 -7.76 -12.52
C ALA A 90 -3.69 -8.16 -14.02
N MET A 91 -2.49 -8.16 -14.60
CA MET A 91 -2.27 -8.51 -16.01
C MET A 91 -2.47 -10.01 -16.26
N THR A 92 -3.06 -10.34 -17.42
CA THR A 92 -3.13 -11.73 -17.89
C THR A 92 -1.74 -12.31 -18.17
N GLN A 93 -1.63 -13.64 -18.11
CA GLN A 93 -0.40 -14.36 -18.41
C GLN A 93 0.14 -14.02 -19.82
N ASP A 94 -0.75 -13.90 -20.80
CA ASP A 94 -0.39 -13.56 -22.18
C ASP A 94 0.13 -12.13 -22.32
N ALA A 95 -0.46 -11.18 -21.60
CA ALA A 95 0.04 -9.81 -21.54
C ALA A 95 1.43 -9.76 -20.88
N GLN A 96 1.65 -10.51 -19.79
CA GLN A 96 2.97 -10.61 -19.16
C GLN A 96 4.03 -11.26 -20.08
N ASN A 97 3.65 -12.29 -20.84
CA ASN A 97 4.52 -12.92 -21.84
C ASN A 97 4.85 -11.96 -23.01
N ALA A 98 3.88 -11.15 -23.45
CA ALA A 98 4.12 -10.09 -24.42
C ALA A 98 5.09 -9.04 -23.84
N LEU A 99 4.88 -8.62 -22.60
CA LEU A 99 5.68 -7.60 -21.93
C LEU A 99 7.13 -8.06 -21.78
N ARG A 100 7.35 -9.33 -21.43
CA ARG A 100 8.68 -9.93 -21.39
C ARG A 100 9.45 -9.71 -22.70
N ARG A 101 8.82 -9.98 -23.85
CA ARG A 101 9.45 -9.79 -25.17
C ARG A 101 9.79 -8.33 -25.44
N VAL A 102 8.94 -7.41 -25.01
CA VAL A 102 9.19 -5.97 -25.13
C VAL A 102 10.37 -5.55 -24.25
N ILE A 103 10.41 -6.00 -22.99
CA ILE A 103 11.52 -5.73 -22.06
C ILE A 103 12.85 -6.20 -22.63
N GLU A 104 12.92 -7.44 -23.15
CA GLU A 104 14.13 -7.99 -23.77
C GLU A 104 14.58 -7.17 -24.99
N LYS A 105 13.63 -6.84 -25.88
CA LYS A 105 13.93 -6.15 -27.14
C LYS A 105 14.40 -4.71 -26.95
N TYR A 106 13.88 -3.99 -25.95
CA TYR A 106 14.13 -2.55 -25.77
C TYR A 106 14.94 -2.22 -24.52
N THR A 107 15.66 -3.21 -23.96
CA THR A 107 16.48 -3.04 -22.74
C THR A 107 17.61 -2.01 -22.91
N GLU A 108 18.05 -1.69 -24.12
CA GLU A 108 19.08 -0.65 -24.30
C GLU A 108 18.53 0.76 -24.09
N ASN A 109 17.28 1.01 -24.52
CA ASN A 109 16.71 2.35 -24.60
C ASN A 109 15.64 2.63 -23.54
N THR A 110 15.05 1.60 -22.95
CA THR A 110 13.91 1.72 -22.03
C THR A 110 14.15 0.89 -20.76
N ARG A 111 13.78 1.45 -19.61
CA ARG A 111 13.68 0.76 -18.32
C ARG A 111 12.23 0.59 -17.95
N PHE A 112 11.96 -0.47 -17.22
CA PHE A 112 10.61 -0.86 -16.83
C PHE A 112 10.58 -0.98 -15.31
N CYS A 113 9.57 -0.42 -14.67
CA CYS A 113 9.26 -0.64 -13.27
C CYS A 113 7.86 -1.27 -13.19
N LEU A 114 7.82 -2.51 -12.74
CA LEU A 114 6.58 -3.23 -12.49
C LEU A 114 6.25 -3.10 -11.00
N ILE A 115 5.02 -2.72 -10.68
CA ILE A 115 4.53 -2.65 -9.30
C ILE A 115 3.42 -3.69 -9.14
N CYS A 116 3.47 -4.46 -8.07
CA CYS A 116 2.42 -5.42 -7.75
C CYS A 116 2.22 -5.58 -6.24
N ASN A 117 1.10 -6.16 -5.83
CA ASN A 117 0.91 -6.55 -4.44
C ASN A 117 1.44 -7.97 -4.19
N TYR A 118 1.20 -8.88 -5.13
CA TYR A 118 1.58 -10.29 -5.01
C TYR A 118 2.62 -10.70 -6.06
N LEU A 119 3.85 -10.96 -5.61
CA LEU A 119 4.93 -11.42 -6.48
C LEU A 119 4.59 -12.75 -7.18
N SER A 120 3.83 -13.62 -6.52
CA SER A 120 3.41 -14.93 -7.06
C SER A 120 2.54 -14.84 -8.31
N LYS A 121 1.88 -13.69 -8.55
CA LYS A 121 1.07 -13.43 -9.74
C LYS A 121 1.88 -12.91 -10.93
N ILE A 122 3.18 -12.64 -10.73
CA ILE A 122 4.10 -12.23 -11.79
C ILE A 122 4.84 -13.44 -12.32
N ILE A 123 4.88 -13.62 -13.64
CA ILE A 123 5.52 -14.79 -14.25
C ILE A 123 7.01 -14.86 -13.91
N PRO A 124 7.58 -16.06 -13.67
CA PRO A 124 9.01 -16.20 -13.33
C PRO A 124 9.95 -15.54 -14.35
N ALA A 125 9.56 -15.52 -15.64
CA ALA A 125 10.33 -14.87 -16.67
C ALA A 125 10.42 -13.34 -16.50
N LEU A 126 9.39 -12.66 -16.03
CA LEU A 126 9.48 -11.22 -15.73
C LEU A 126 10.30 -10.99 -14.47
N GLN A 127 10.10 -11.82 -13.45
CA GLN A 127 10.87 -11.74 -12.20
C GLN A 127 12.38 -11.86 -12.43
N SER A 128 12.82 -12.75 -13.33
CA SER A 128 14.24 -12.98 -13.60
C SER A 128 14.92 -11.81 -14.33
N ARG A 129 14.15 -10.93 -14.98
CA ARG A 129 14.65 -9.78 -15.76
C ARG A 129 14.67 -8.48 -14.95
N CYS A 130 14.10 -8.50 -13.75
CA CYS A 130 13.95 -7.31 -12.91
C CYS A 130 14.70 -7.47 -11.58
N THR A 131 15.33 -6.41 -11.12
CA THR A 131 15.80 -6.29 -9.73
C THR A 131 14.59 -6.13 -8.82
N ARG A 132 14.43 -7.06 -7.89
CA ARG A 132 13.26 -7.15 -7.01
C ARG A 132 13.47 -6.32 -5.75
N PHE A 133 12.51 -5.48 -5.41
CA PHE A 133 12.47 -4.72 -4.17
C PHE A 133 11.20 -5.04 -3.40
N ARG A 134 11.38 -5.61 -2.20
CA ARG A 134 10.28 -5.87 -1.28
C ARG A 134 9.98 -4.63 -0.46
N PHE A 135 8.74 -4.18 -0.51
CA PHE A 135 8.20 -3.17 0.38
C PHE A 135 7.45 -3.90 1.49
N GLY A 136 7.96 -3.83 2.72
CA GLY A 136 7.28 -4.36 3.90
C GLY A 136 6.26 -3.37 4.44
N PRO A 137 5.35 -3.81 5.33
CA PRO A 137 4.55 -2.90 6.16
C PRO A 137 5.47 -1.90 6.87
N LEU A 138 5.03 -0.65 6.96
CA LEU A 138 5.80 0.40 7.63
C LEU A 138 5.79 0.18 9.14
N SER A 139 6.94 0.43 9.79
CA SER A 139 6.99 0.41 11.26
C SER A 139 6.32 1.66 11.84
N PRO A 140 5.83 1.61 13.09
CA PRO A 140 5.33 2.79 13.80
C PRO A 140 6.29 3.98 13.74
N ASP A 141 7.59 3.74 13.94
CA ASP A 141 8.64 4.77 13.91
C ASP A 141 8.79 5.45 12.54
N GLN A 142 8.41 4.76 11.45
CA GLN A 142 8.40 5.34 10.11
C GLN A 142 7.10 6.11 9.82
N MET A 143 5.98 5.69 10.42
CA MET A 143 4.67 6.29 10.19
C MET A 143 4.44 7.56 11.01
N ILE A 144 4.80 7.52 12.30
CA ILE A 144 4.52 8.61 13.27
C ILE A 144 5.06 9.96 12.79
N PRO A 145 6.35 10.10 12.36
CA PRO A 145 6.87 11.39 11.93
C PRO A 145 6.11 11.97 10.73
N ARG A 146 5.62 11.09 9.84
CA ARG A 146 4.83 11.52 8.68
C ARG A 146 3.42 11.94 9.05
N LEU A 147 2.79 11.24 10.01
CA LEU A 147 1.48 11.62 10.54
C LEU A 147 1.55 12.93 11.32
N GLU A 148 2.57 13.12 12.16
CA GLU A 148 2.81 14.36 12.90
C GLU A 148 2.98 15.55 11.98
N TYR A 149 3.73 15.38 10.88
CA TYR A 149 3.83 16.41 9.84
C TYR A 149 2.46 16.82 9.31
N VAL A 150 1.59 15.87 8.97
CA VAL A 150 0.24 16.16 8.45
C VAL A 150 -0.63 16.83 9.51
N VAL A 151 -0.59 16.33 10.74
CA VAL A 151 -1.32 16.91 11.89
C VAL A 151 -0.96 18.38 12.10
N GLN A 152 0.33 18.72 12.01
CA GLN A 152 0.80 20.10 12.15
C GLN A 152 0.36 20.99 10.98
N GLN A 153 0.47 20.51 9.74
CA GLN A 153 0.10 21.29 8.56
C GLN A 153 -1.41 21.56 8.49
N GLU A 154 -2.23 20.60 8.90
CA GLU A 154 -3.69 20.69 8.87
C GLU A 154 -4.28 21.19 10.20
N SER A 155 -3.45 21.48 11.21
CA SER A 155 -3.87 21.94 12.55
C SER A 155 -4.92 21.02 13.22
N ILE A 156 -4.70 19.70 13.16
CA ILE A 156 -5.62 18.69 13.69
C ILE A 156 -5.44 18.54 15.21
N ASP A 157 -6.54 18.61 15.99
CA ASP A 157 -6.53 18.28 17.42
C ASP A 157 -6.50 16.76 17.61
N ILE A 158 -5.33 16.23 18.00
CA ILE A 158 -5.10 14.80 18.24
C ILE A 158 -4.35 14.57 19.55
N ASN A 159 -4.78 13.55 20.30
CA ASN A 159 -4.06 13.11 21.49
C ASN A 159 -3.14 11.90 21.21
N PRO A 160 -2.18 11.58 22.10
CA PRO A 160 -1.28 10.43 21.89
C PRO A 160 -2.00 9.08 21.73
N GLY A 161 -3.16 8.91 22.38
CA GLY A 161 -3.99 7.70 22.26
C GLY A 161 -4.58 7.53 20.87
N GLY A 162 -5.08 8.60 20.26
CA GLY A 162 -5.59 8.63 18.89
C GLY A 162 -4.49 8.33 17.86
N MET A 163 -3.31 8.91 18.04
CA MET A 163 -2.14 8.61 17.19
C MET A 163 -1.78 7.13 17.25
N LYS A 164 -1.68 6.57 18.46
CA LYS A 164 -1.39 5.14 18.66
C LYS A 164 -2.47 4.26 18.03
N ALA A 165 -3.74 4.58 18.24
CA ALA A 165 -4.88 3.85 17.67
C ALA A 165 -4.83 3.84 16.13
N ILE A 166 -4.56 4.99 15.50
CA ILE A 166 -4.41 5.09 14.05
C ILE A 166 -3.30 4.17 13.55
N VAL A 167 -2.11 4.24 14.15
CA VAL A 167 -0.95 3.42 13.73
C VAL A 167 -1.25 1.93 13.90
N THR A 168 -1.85 1.53 15.03
CA THR A 168 -2.24 0.15 15.30
C THR A 168 -3.25 -0.36 14.26
N LEU A 169 -4.34 0.37 14.03
CA LEU A 169 -5.40 -0.02 13.08
C LEU A 169 -4.93 0.00 11.62
N SER A 170 -3.92 0.80 11.30
CA SER A 170 -3.39 0.92 9.95
C SER A 170 -2.48 -0.24 9.55
N SER A 171 -1.92 -0.97 10.52
CA SER A 171 -1.09 -2.17 10.30
C SER A 171 0.02 -1.98 9.25
N GLY A 172 0.68 -0.82 9.27
CA GLY A 172 1.77 -0.48 8.35
C GLY A 172 1.36 0.05 6.97
N ASP A 173 0.07 0.30 6.73
CA ASP A 173 -0.44 0.98 5.52
C ASP A 173 -0.58 2.49 5.76
N MET A 174 0.26 3.29 5.10
CA MET A 174 0.24 4.75 5.26
C MET A 174 -1.04 5.38 4.70
N ARG A 175 -1.58 4.86 3.59
CA ARG A 175 -2.81 5.39 2.98
C ARG A 175 -3.98 5.20 3.94
N ARG A 176 -4.09 4.02 4.54
CA ARG A 176 -5.10 3.72 5.56
C ARG A 176 -4.96 4.66 6.76
N SER A 177 -3.74 4.90 7.24
CA SER A 177 -3.52 5.79 8.39
C SER A 177 -3.99 7.22 8.14
N LEU A 178 -3.71 7.78 6.96
CA LEU A 178 -4.18 9.11 6.57
C LEU A 178 -5.70 9.16 6.42
N ASN A 179 -6.29 8.14 5.82
CA ASN A 179 -7.74 8.05 5.66
C ASN A 179 -8.46 7.99 7.02
N ILE A 180 -7.94 7.23 7.98
CA ILE A 180 -8.51 7.16 9.34
C ILE A 180 -8.36 8.50 10.05
N LEU A 181 -7.17 9.12 9.98
CA LEU A 181 -6.92 10.44 10.57
C LEU A 181 -7.91 11.48 10.03
N GLN A 182 -8.02 11.58 8.71
CA GLN A 182 -8.92 12.51 8.04
C GLN A 182 -10.40 12.25 8.41
N SER A 183 -10.86 10.99 8.31
CA SER A 183 -12.26 10.65 8.58
C SER A 183 -12.64 10.94 10.03
N THR A 184 -11.74 10.62 10.98
CA THR A 184 -11.99 10.83 12.41
C THR A 184 -12.01 12.33 12.75
N SER A 185 -11.05 13.10 12.21
CA SER A 185 -11.01 14.55 12.43
C SER A 185 -12.25 15.24 11.85
N MET A 186 -12.69 14.85 10.65
CA MET A 186 -13.89 15.41 10.02
C MET A 186 -15.19 15.05 10.77
N ALA A 187 -15.27 13.84 11.34
CA ALA A 187 -16.48 13.37 12.02
C ALA A 187 -16.64 13.89 13.45
N TYR A 188 -15.54 14.02 14.21
CA TYR A 188 -15.57 14.30 15.65
C TYR A 188 -14.81 15.57 16.07
N GLY A 189 -14.08 16.20 15.15
CA GLY A 189 -13.18 17.32 15.42
C GLY A 189 -11.89 16.88 16.11
N LYS A 190 -12.02 16.32 17.31
CA LYS A 190 -10.90 15.81 18.11
C LYS A 190 -10.64 14.33 17.89
N VAL A 191 -9.38 13.98 17.65
CA VAL A 191 -8.93 12.61 17.41
C VAL A 191 -8.40 11.98 18.70
N THR A 192 -9.20 11.09 19.28
CA THR A 192 -8.89 10.24 20.44
C THR A 192 -8.99 8.76 20.09
N GLU A 193 -8.50 7.87 20.95
CA GLU A 193 -8.64 6.41 20.79
C GLU A 193 -10.12 6.02 20.52
N ASP A 194 -11.05 6.47 21.37
CA ASP A 194 -12.47 6.12 21.23
C ASP A 194 -13.07 6.59 19.89
N THR A 195 -12.78 7.82 19.49
CA THR A 195 -13.28 8.38 18.21
C THR A 195 -12.74 7.63 17.01
N VAL A 196 -11.47 7.18 17.06
CA VAL A 196 -10.82 6.42 15.99
C VAL A 196 -11.46 5.03 15.85
N TYR A 197 -11.62 4.29 16.95
CA TYR A 197 -12.27 2.98 16.94
C TYR A 197 -13.73 3.08 16.49
N THR A 198 -14.47 4.06 17.01
CA THR A 198 -15.86 4.32 16.62
C THR A 198 -15.98 4.70 15.13
N CYS A 199 -15.10 5.58 14.63
CA CYS A 199 -15.11 6.00 13.23
C CYS A 199 -14.83 4.84 12.27
N THR A 200 -13.95 3.92 12.66
CA THR A 200 -13.55 2.77 11.84
C THR A 200 -14.48 1.57 11.98
N GLY A 201 -15.48 1.66 12.86
CA GLY A 201 -16.40 0.56 13.15
C GLY A 201 -15.73 -0.62 13.84
N HIS A 202 -14.62 -0.38 14.54
CA HIS A 202 -13.96 -1.38 15.38
C HIS A 202 -14.49 -1.29 16.81
N PRO A 203 -14.69 -2.44 17.49
CA PRO A 203 -15.14 -2.43 18.88
C PRO A 203 -14.08 -1.82 19.79
N LEU A 204 -14.52 -1.15 20.85
CA LEU A 204 -13.62 -0.67 21.90
C LEU A 204 -13.10 -1.84 22.73
N ARG A 205 -11.98 -1.62 23.46
CA ARG A 205 -11.46 -2.62 24.40
C ARG A 205 -12.50 -3.02 25.45
N SER A 206 -13.31 -2.07 25.91
CA SER A 206 -14.44 -2.31 26.82
C SER A 206 -15.50 -3.23 26.20
N ASP A 207 -15.80 -3.06 24.92
CA ASP A 207 -16.79 -3.88 24.22
C ASP A 207 -16.29 -5.32 24.11
N ILE A 208 -15.02 -5.52 23.76
CA ILE A 208 -14.38 -6.84 23.70
C ILE A 208 -14.38 -7.50 25.09
N ALA A 209 -14.02 -6.76 26.14
CA ALA A 209 -14.01 -7.26 27.52
C ALA A 209 -15.41 -7.67 27.99
N ASN A 210 -16.43 -6.88 27.68
CA ASN A 210 -17.82 -7.19 28.02
C ASN A 210 -18.31 -8.44 27.27
N ILE A 211 -18.01 -8.56 25.97
CA ILE A 211 -18.36 -9.74 25.17
C ILE A 211 -17.71 -11.00 25.74
N LEU A 212 -16.45 -10.90 26.18
CA LEU A 212 -15.74 -12.02 26.82
C LEU A 212 -16.36 -12.41 28.15
N ASP A 213 -16.61 -11.45 29.03
CA ASP A 213 -17.26 -11.68 30.32
C ASP A 213 -18.60 -12.38 30.14
N TRP A 214 -19.44 -11.90 29.22
CA TRP A 214 -20.72 -12.53 28.94
C TRP A 214 -20.57 -13.93 28.36
N SER A 215 -19.59 -14.15 27.49
CA SER A 215 -19.36 -15.45 26.87
C SER A 215 -18.87 -16.51 27.86
N LEU A 216 -18.11 -16.10 28.89
CA LEU A 216 -17.54 -17.00 29.89
C LEU A 216 -18.48 -17.22 31.09
N ASN A 217 -19.25 -16.20 31.48
CA ASN A 217 -19.98 -16.18 32.74
C ASN A 217 -21.51 -16.26 32.61
N LYS A 218 -22.08 -16.13 31.40
CA LYS A 218 -23.54 -16.18 31.18
C LYS A 218 -23.96 -17.38 30.34
N ASP A 219 -25.23 -17.76 30.47
CA ASP A 219 -25.83 -18.75 29.59
C ASP A 219 -25.82 -18.27 28.14
N PHE A 220 -25.80 -19.23 27.20
CA PHE A 220 -25.67 -18.93 25.77
C PHE A 220 -26.71 -17.94 25.27
N THR A 221 -27.98 -18.07 25.69
CA THR A 221 -29.07 -17.20 25.23
C THR A 221 -28.87 -15.77 25.72
N SER A 222 -28.50 -15.59 27.00
CA SER A 222 -28.18 -14.29 27.57
C SER A 222 -26.95 -13.65 26.94
N ALA A 223 -25.87 -14.42 26.76
CA ALA A 223 -24.63 -13.96 26.13
C ALA A 223 -24.86 -13.52 24.69
N HIS A 224 -25.59 -14.33 23.90
CA HIS A 224 -25.92 -14.03 22.52
C HIS A 224 -26.76 -12.75 22.40
N ARG A 225 -27.78 -12.58 23.24
CA ARG A 225 -28.62 -11.37 23.25
C ARG A 225 -27.82 -10.11 23.58
N LEU A 226 -26.92 -10.19 24.57
CA LEU A 226 -26.11 -9.04 24.97
C LEU A 226 -25.09 -8.67 23.89
N ALA A 227 -24.40 -9.67 23.30
CA ALA A 227 -23.44 -9.45 22.23
C ALA A 227 -24.08 -8.92 20.94
N SER A 228 -25.31 -9.35 20.61
CA SER A 228 -26.09 -8.86 19.47
C SER A 228 -26.74 -7.50 19.70
N GLY A 229 -26.99 -7.12 20.95
CA GLY A 229 -27.57 -5.83 21.34
C GLY A 229 -26.56 -4.68 21.45
N THR A 230 -25.25 -4.97 21.49
CA THR A 230 -24.19 -3.95 21.40
C THR A 230 -24.19 -3.32 20.01
N ASN A 231 -24.91 -2.21 19.86
CA ASN A 231 -24.97 -1.27 18.72
C ASN A 231 -24.99 -1.94 17.32
N GLU A 232 -26.11 -1.84 16.58
CA GLU A 232 -26.34 -2.47 15.26
C GLU A 232 -25.22 -2.28 14.19
N LYS A 233 -24.30 -1.35 14.38
CA LYS A 233 -23.10 -1.14 13.54
C LYS A 233 -21.95 -2.12 13.81
N ILE A 234 -21.97 -2.82 14.94
CA ILE A 234 -20.95 -3.76 15.42
C ILE A 234 -21.35 -5.16 14.94
N GLN A 235 -21.48 -5.33 13.61
CA GLN A 235 -21.73 -6.64 13.00
C GLN A 235 -20.56 -7.60 13.25
N LEU A 236 -20.77 -8.90 12.96
CA LEU A 236 -19.83 -10.04 12.95
C LEU A 236 -18.31 -9.73 12.94
N SER A 237 -17.86 -8.70 12.23
CA SER A 237 -16.49 -8.17 12.28
C SER A 237 -15.99 -7.89 13.70
N SER A 238 -16.86 -7.43 14.60
CA SER A 238 -16.51 -7.10 15.98
C SER A 238 -16.41 -8.34 16.86
N MET A 239 -17.23 -9.36 16.60
CA MET A 239 -17.08 -10.68 17.21
C MET A 239 -15.77 -11.33 16.74
N VAL A 240 -15.47 -11.29 15.43
CA VAL A 240 -14.20 -11.79 14.88
C VAL A 240 -13.01 -11.00 15.45
N ALA A 241 -13.12 -9.68 15.56
CA ALA A 241 -12.09 -8.83 16.18
C ALA A 241 -11.92 -9.12 17.67
N ALA A 242 -13.00 -9.39 18.40
CA ALA A 242 -12.95 -9.82 19.80
C ALA A 242 -12.21 -11.16 19.92
N PHE A 243 -12.56 -12.16 19.10
CA PHE A 243 -11.85 -13.45 19.08
C PHE A 243 -10.37 -13.31 18.68
N GLN A 244 -10.04 -12.42 17.73
CA GLN A 244 -8.65 -12.12 17.37
C GLN A 244 -7.90 -11.42 18.51
N GLY A 245 -8.52 -10.43 19.16
CA GLY A 245 -7.95 -9.74 20.33
C GLY A 245 -7.69 -10.69 21.49
N VAL A 246 -8.61 -11.62 21.76
CA VAL A 246 -8.42 -12.70 22.75
C VAL A 246 -7.23 -13.57 22.41
N ARG A 247 -7.16 -14.04 21.16
CA ARG A 247 -6.04 -14.85 20.69
C ARG A 247 -4.71 -14.12 20.90
N ASP A 248 -4.65 -12.84 20.55
CA ASP A 248 -3.41 -12.06 20.64
C ASP A 248 -3.01 -11.80 22.12
N ILE A 249 -3.97 -11.61 23.03
CA ILE A 249 -3.72 -11.53 24.49
C ILE A 249 -3.18 -12.86 25.02
N VAL A 250 -3.85 -13.97 24.71
CA VAL A 250 -3.44 -15.32 25.16
C VAL A 250 -2.04 -15.68 24.64
N VAL A 251 -1.72 -15.33 23.38
CA VAL A 251 -0.38 -15.53 22.82
C VAL A 251 0.66 -14.69 23.54
N SER A 252 0.33 -13.45 23.92
CA SER A 252 1.25 -12.56 24.64
C SER A 252 1.53 -13.00 26.08
N GLU A 253 0.57 -13.63 26.77
CA GLU A 253 0.76 -14.18 28.12
C GLU A 253 1.47 -15.54 28.11
N ALA A 254 1.48 -16.23 26.97
CA ALA A 254 2.15 -17.52 26.78
C ALA A 254 3.62 -17.39 26.29
N SER A 255 4.12 -16.16 26.13
CA SER A 255 5.50 -15.83 25.72
C SER A 255 6.34 -15.37 26.92
#